data_AF-A0A520BT86-F1
#
_entry.id   AF-A0A520BT86-F1
#
_cell.length_a   1.000
_cell.length_b   1.000
_cell.length_c   1.000
_cell.angle_alpha   90.00
_cell.angle_beta   90.00
_cell.angle_gamma   90.00
#
_symmetry.space_group_name_H-M   'P 1'
#
loop_
_entity.id
_entity.type
_entity.pdbx_description
1 polymer ?
#
loop_
_entity_poly.entity_id
_entity_poly.type
_entity_poly.pdbx_seq_one_letter_code
_entity_poly.pdbx_strand_id
1 'polypeptide(L)'
;MIRVEAVWLAVQPLDMRLGTEAALARVVGIFGAAHPHHAYLFANRRANRMKVLVHDGIGVWLAARRLNAGKFVWPLDGTSTQSLTRVQLDALVLGLPWQRLGEAGIIRTI
;
A
#
# COMPACT_ATOMS: atom_id res chain seq x y z
N MET A 1 1.55 17.43 -8.48
CA MET A 1 1.78 16.15 -7.76
C MET A 1 0.40 15.58 -7.39
N ILE A 2 0.18 14.26 -7.49
CA ILE A 2 -1.12 13.64 -7.11
C ILE A 2 -1.30 13.75 -5.60
N ARG A 3 -2.42 14.30 -5.13
CA ARG A 3 -2.73 14.46 -3.70
C ARG A 3 -3.08 13.11 -3.07
N VAL A 4 -2.41 12.77 -1.96
CA VAL A 4 -2.69 11.58 -1.15
C VAL A 4 -2.70 11.98 0.32
N GLU A 5 -3.81 11.72 1.00
CA GLU A 5 -4.06 12.08 2.40
C GLU A 5 -4.03 10.87 3.34
N ALA A 6 -4.51 9.72 2.87
CA ALA A 6 -4.42 8.47 3.60
C ALA A 6 -3.87 7.35 2.72
N VAL A 7 -3.14 6.45 3.35
CA VAL A 7 -2.46 5.35 2.69
C VAL A 7 -2.85 4.06 3.39
N TRP A 8 -3.34 3.11 2.62
CA TRP A 8 -3.83 1.83 3.11
C TRP A 8 -3.12 0.71 2.37
N LEU A 9 -2.76 -0.33 3.09
CA LEU A 9 -2.08 -1.51 2.58
C LEU A 9 -2.98 -2.73 2.79
N ALA A 10 -3.13 -3.55 1.75
CA ALA A 10 -3.77 -4.85 1.86
C ALA A 10 -2.72 -5.95 2.06
N VAL A 11 -2.94 -6.83 3.03
CA VAL A 11 -2.06 -7.99 3.27
C VAL A 11 -2.23 -9.05 2.17
N GLN A 12 -3.47 -9.25 1.71
CA GLN A 12 -3.75 -10.22 0.66
C GLN A 12 -3.06 -9.83 -0.66
N PRO A 13 -2.40 -10.78 -1.34
CA PRO A 13 -1.69 -10.48 -2.56
C PRO A 13 -2.64 -10.17 -3.71
N LEU A 14 -2.22 -9.27 -4.60
CA LEU A 14 -2.91 -8.96 -5.83
C LEU A 14 -2.23 -9.65 -7.02
N ASP A 15 -3.02 -10.18 -7.96
CA ASP A 15 -2.50 -10.58 -9.25
C ASP A 15 -2.07 -9.33 -10.04
N MET A 16 -0.77 -9.25 -10.34
CA MET A 16 -0.18 -8.08 -11.01
C MET A 16 -0.65 -7.89 -12.45
N ARG A 17 -1.35 -8.87 -13.04
CA ARG A 17 -1.97 -8.75 -14.37
C ARG A 17 -3.25 -7.92 -14.37
N LEU A 18 -3.87 -7.71 -13.22
CA LEU A 18 -5.16 -7.00 -13.11
C LEU A 18 -5.02 -5.52 -13.48
N GLY A 19 -5.86 -5.04 -14.40
CA GLY A 19 -5.95 -3.63 -14.77
C GLY A 19 -6.62 -2.76 -13.70
N THR A 20 -6.85 -1.49 -14.03
CA THR A 20 -7.41 -0.48 -13.11
C THR A 20 -8.76 -0.89 -12.53
N GLU A 21 -9.73 -1.30 -13.36
CA GLU A 21 -11.08 -1.68 -12.90
C GLU A 21 -11.07 -2.87 -11.95
N ALA A 22 -10.28 -3.90 -12.25
CA ALA A 22 -10.18 -5.06 -11.37
C ALA A 22 -9.43 -4.74 -10.07
N ALA A 23 -8.43 -3.86 -10.11
CA ALA A 23 -7.77 -3.36 -8.90
C ALA A 23 -8.73 -2.52 -8.05
N LEU A 24 -9.57 -1.68 -8.68
CA LEU A 24 -10.60 -0.90 -8.00
C LEU A 24 -11.64 -1.83 -7.34
N ALA A 25 -12.10 -2.86 -8.04
CA ALA A 25 -12.99 -3.87 -7.48
C ALA A 25 -12.37 -4.57 -6.27
N ARG A 26 -11.05 -4.83 -6.28
CA ARG A 26 -10.34 -5.34 -5.09
C ARG A 26 -10.26 -4.32 -3.97
N VAL A 27 -10.07 -3.03 -4.27
CA VAL A 27 -10.14 -1.97 -3.25
C VAL A 27 -11.51 -1.97 -2.58
N VAL A 28 -12.59 -1.91 -3.35
CA VAL A 28 -13.96 -1.93 -2.82
C VAL A 28 -14.22 -3.22 -2.01
N GLY A 29 -13.79 -4.37 -2.53
CA GLY A 29 -14.01 -5.65 -1.84
C GLY A 29 -13.22 -5.83 -0.53
N ILE A 30 -12.09 -5.13 -0.35
CA ILE A 30 -11.24 -5.25 0.85
C ILE A 30 -11.49 -4.10 1.84
N PHE A 31 -11.64 -2.88 1.34
CA PHE A 31 -11.73 -1.65 2.14
C PHE A 31 -13.15 -1.08 2.20
N GLY A 32 -14.13 -1.71 1.53
CA GLY A 32 -15.53 -1.26 1.46
C GLY A 32 -15.77 -0.14 0.44
N ALA A 33 -14.82 0.77 0.27
CA ALA A 33 -14.89 1.85 -0.71
C ALA A 33 -13.49 2.38 -1.09
N ALA A 34 -13.41 3.02 -2.25
CA ALA A 34 -12.29 3.88 -2.62
C ALA A 34 -12.66 5.34 -2.29
N HIS A 35 -11.94 5.98 -1.36
CA HIS A 35 -12.21 7.36 -0.97
C HIS A 35 -11.32 8.35 -1.73
N PRO A 36 -11.81 9.57 -2.00
CA PRO A 36 -11.00 10.67 -2.52
C PRO A 36 -9.68 10.86 -1.77
N HIS A 37 -8.62 11.09 -2.54
CA HIS A 37 -7.25 11.31 -2.08
C HIS A 37 -6.66 10.15 -1.25
N HIS A 38 -7.16 8.93 -1.38
CA HIS A 38 -6.56 7.76 -0.73
C HIS A 38 -5.73 6.94 -1.72
N ALA A 39 -4.64 6.36 -1.19
CA ALA A 39 -3.81 5.38 -1.90
C ALA A 39 -3.97 3.99 -1.28
N TYR A 40 -4.18 2.98 -2.12
CA TYR A 40 -4.37 1.59 -1.73
C TYR A 40 -3.27 0.71 -2.34
N LEU A 41 -2.47 0.10 -1.48
CA LEU A 41 -1.26 -0.60 -1.82
C LEU A 41 -1.47 -2.11 -1.77
N PHE A 42 -0.97 -2.78 -2.80
CA PHE A 42 -1.01 -4.23 -2.93
C PHE A 42 0.35 -4.75 -3.36
N ALA A 43 0.82 -5.85 -2.77
CA ALA A 43 1.96 -6.59 -3.28
C ALA A 43 1.50 -7.85 -4.02
N ASN A 44 2.37 -8.40 -4.86
CA ASN A 44 2.20 -9.77 -5.31
C ASN A 44 2.65 -10.76 -4.22
N ARG A 45 2.32 -12.04 -4.39
CA ARG A 45 2.67 -13.10 -3.41
C ARG A 45 4.18 -13.21 -3.09
N ARG A 46 5.04 -12.75 -4.00
CA ARG A 46 6.51 -12.75 -3.81
C ARG A 46 7.04 -11.45 -3.22
N ALA A 47 6.18 -10.46 -2.98
CA ALA A 47 6.50 -9.11 -2.55
C ALA A 47 7.59 -8.42 -3.38
N ASN A 48 7.74 -8.75 -4.66
CA ASN A 48 8.75 -8.12 -5.54
C ASN A 48 8.14 -7.13 -6.54
N ARG A 49 6.82 -6.99 -6.54
CA ARG A 49 6.05 -6.00 -7.29
C ARG A 49 4.94 -5.47 -6.41
N MET A 50 4.67 -4.19 -6.55
CA MET A 50 3.60 -3.49 -5.87
C MET A 50 2.73 -2.77 -6.90
N LYS A 51 1.42 -2.72 -6.63
CA LYS A 51 0.48 -1.83 -7.30
C LYS A 51 -0.06 -0.85 -6.27
N VAL A 52 -0.27 0.38 -6.70
CA VAL A 52 -0.88 1.45 -5.91
C VAL A 52 -2.04 2.03 -6.69
N LEU A 53 -3.25 1.83 -6.19
CA LEU A 53 -4.44 2.49 -6.72
C LEU A 53 -4.64 3.79 -5.95
N VAL A 54 -4.71 4.93 -6.64
CA VAL A 54 -4.97 6.23 -6.03
C VAL A 54 -6.26 6.79 -6.58
N HIS A 55 -7.23 7.08 -5.73
CA HIS A 55 -8.37 7.90 -6.12
C HIS A 55 -7.99 9.36 -5.90
N ASP A 56 -7.90 10.18 -6.95
CA ASP A 56 -7.39 11.57 -6.84
C ASP A 56 -8.46 12.61 -6.50
N GLY A 57 -9.72 12.19 -6.43
CA GLY A 57 -10.89 13.01 -6.13
C GLY A 57 -11.86 13.07 -7.31
N ILE A 58 -11.37 12.82 -8.52
CA ILE A 58 -12.14 12.85 -9.76
C ILE A 58 -12.09 11.49 -10.47
N GLY A 59 -10.94 10.82 -10.43
CA GLY A 59 -10.74 9.51 -11.04
C GLY A 59 -9.71 8.67 -10.30
N VAL A 60 -9.27 7.61 -10.96
CA VAL A 60 -8.33 6.63 -10.39
C VAL A 60 -7.06 6.51 -11.22
N TRP A 61 -5.94 6.43 -10.52
CA TRP A 61 -4.63 6.10 -11.05
C TRP A 61 -4.24 4.71 -10.58
N LEU A 62 -3.60 3.92 -11.45
CA LEU A 62 -2.97 2.67 -11.06
C LEU A 62 -1.47 2.73 -11.37
N ALA A 63 -0.67 2.94 -10.34
CA ALA A 63 0.78 2.91 -10.45
C ALA A 63 1.31 1.49 -10.20
N ALA A 64 2.30 1.07 -10.96
CA ALA A 64 3.04 -0.17 -10.73
C ALA A 64 4.47 0.16 -10.30
N ARG A 65 4.96 -0.54 -9.28
CA ARG A 65 6.33 -0.38 -8.77
C ARG A 65 7.02 -1.73 -8.66
N ARG A 66 8.26 -1.80 -9.16
CA ARG A 66 9.17 -2.92 -8.99
C ARG A 66 10.53 -2.36 -8.55
N LEU A 67 11.16 -3.01 -7.59
CA LEU A 67 12.54 -2.70 -7.22
C LEU A 67 13.50 -3.32 -8.23
N ASN A 68 14.60 -2.63 -8.52
CA ASN A 68 15.67 -3.17 -9.37
C ASN A 68 16.28 -4.44 -8.76
N ALA A 69 16.43 -4.45 -7.43
CA ALA A 69 16.87 -5.58 -6.64
C ALA A 69 16.06 -5.70 -5.34
N GLY A 70 15.97 -6.91 -4.79
CA GLY A 70 15.30 -7.18 -3.52
C GLY A 70 13.78 -7.32 -3.60
N LYS A 71 13.13 -7.15 -2.46
CA LYS A 71 11.69 -7.31 -2.25
C LYS A 71 11.20 -6.22 -1.31
N PHE A 72 9.93 -5.86 -1.42
CA PHE A 72 9.25 -5.05 -0.42
C PHE A 72 9.10 -5.85 0.87
N VAL A 73 9.30 -5.20 2.00
CA VAL A 73 8.92 -5.75 3.29
C VAL A 73 7.39 -5.64 3.39
N TRP A 74 6.71 -6.77 3.35
CA TRP A 74 5.25 -6.84 3.40
C TRP A 74 4.80 -7.55 4.68
N PRO A 75 3.72 -7.10 5.34
CA PRO A 75 3.16 -7.81 6.48
C PRO A 75 2.66 -9.20 6.03
N LEU A 76 2.98 -10.21 6.83
CA LEU A 76 2.61 -11.61 6.57
C LEU A 76 1.51 -12.10 7.53
N ASP A 77 1.49 -11.59 8.76
CA ASP A 77 0.63 -12.07 9.84
C ASP A 77 -0.18 -10.93 10.46
N GLY A 78 -1.44 -11.20 10.83
CA GLY A 78 -2.31 -10.26 11.56
C GLY A 78 -3.52 -9.74 10.75
N THR A 79 -3.79 -8.45 10.89
CA THR A 79 -4.94 -7.74 10.30
C THR A 79 -4.91 -7.80 8.78
N SER A 80 -6.08 -7.88 8.12
CA SER A 80 -6.18 -7.95 6.65
C SER A 80 -5.71 -6.68 5.93
N THR A 81 -5.70 -5.56 6.64
CA THR A 81 -5.33 -4.23 6.12
C THR A 81 -4.54 -3.44 7.17
N GLN A 82 -3.75 -2.47 6.71
CA GLN A 82 -2.96 -1.60 7.59
C GLN A 82 -2.89 -0.17 7.03
N SER A 83 -3.09 0.83 7.88
CA SER A 83 -2.82 2.22 7.52
C SER A 83 -1.32 2.50 7.60
N LEU A 84 -0.82 3.34 6.69
CA LEU A 84 0.58 3.77 6.68
C LEU A 84 0.67 5.28 6.89
N THR A 85 1.65 5.69 7.70
CA THR A 85 2.08 7.08 7.74
C THR A 85 2.86 7.45 6.48
N ARG A 86 3.02 8.75 6.21
CA ARG A 86 3.83 9.25 5.09
C ARG A 86 5.26 8.69 5.12
N VAL A 87 5.89 8.68 6.29
CA VAL A 87 7.25 8.17 6.52
C VAL A 87 7.34 6.67 6.23
N GLN A 88 6.35 5.90 6.67
CA GLN A 88 6.28 4.46 6.38
C GLN A 88 6.13 4.21 4.88
N LEU A 89 5.28 4.98 4.19
CA LEU A 89 5.16 4.91 2.74
C LEU A 89 6.48 5.26 2.03
N ASP A 90 7.16 6.33 2.45
CA ASP A 90 8.45 6.74 1.88
C ASP A 90 9.50 5.63 1.98
N ALA A 91 9.62 4.99 3.14
CA ALA A 91 10.51 3.85 3.31
C ALA A 91 10.08 2.63 2.47
N LEU A 92 8.79 2.28 2.48
CA LEU A 92 8.25 1.15 1.74
C LEU A 92 8.49 1.28 0.23
N VAL A 93 8.27 2.47 -0.36
CA VAL A 93 8.53 2.64 -1.80
C VAL A 93 10.01 2.43 -2.12
N LEU A 94 10.94 2.79 -1.24
CA LEU A 94 12.37 2.51 -1.42
C LEU A 94 12.75 1.04 -1.17
N GLY A 95 11.81 0.22 -0.69
CA GLY A 95 12.05 -1.18 -0.31
C GLY A 95 12.69 -1.34 1.08
N LEU A 96 12.70 -0.28 1.89
CA LEU A 96 13.25 -0.30 3.23
C LEU A 96 12.25 -0.88 4.25
N PRO A 97 12.71 -1.48 5.36
CA PRO A 97 11.84 -1.85 6.47
C PRO A 97 11.13 -0.62 7.02
N TRP A 98 9.81 -0.67 7.10
CA TRP A 98 8.99 0.49 7.44
C TRP A 98 8.17 0.32 8.72
N GLN A 99 7.95 -0.93 9.18
CA GLN A 99 6.97 -1.22 10.23
C GLN A 99 7.24 -0.53 11.57
N ARG A 100 8.49 -0.18 11.85
CA ARG A 100 8.90 0.49 13.10
C ARG A 100 9.13 2.00 12.93
N LEU A 101 8.75 2.58 11.79
CA LEU A 101 8.91 4.01 11.55
C LEU A 101 7.71 4.81 12.06
N GLY A 102 7.97 6.06 12.45
CA GLY A 102 6.97 6.96 13.04
C GLY A 102 6.65 6.55 14.47
N GLU A 103 5.39 6.69 14.88
CA GLU A 103 4.93 6.37 16.23
C GLU A 103 5.12 4.90 16.62
N ALA A 104 5.20 4.00 15.63
CA ALA A 104 5.47 2.57 15.84
C ALA A 104 6.89 2.30 16.38
N GLY A 105 7.80 3.27 16.31
CA GLY A 105 9.15 3.18 16.84
C GLY A 105 9.32 3.74 18.26
N ILE A 106 8.25 4.27 18.88
CA ILE A 106 8.33 4.86 20.21
C ILE A 106 8.67 3.78 21.25
N ILE A 107 9.81 3.95 21.92
CA ILE A 107 10.21 3.12 23.05
C ILE A 107 9.48 3.65 24.30
N ARG A 108 8.72 2.79 24.96
CA ARG A 108 8.05 3.09 26.24
C ARG A 108 8.69 2.24 27.33
N THR A 109 9.12 2.87 28.42
CA THR A 109 9.43 2.17 29.67
C THR A 109 8.12 1.88 30.38
N ILE A 110 7.87 0.60 30.67
CA ILE A 110 6.78 0.13 31.54
C ILE A 110 7.03 0.57 32.98
#